data_AF-A0AAE4CYI9-F1
#
_entry.id   AF-A0AAE4CYI9-F1
#
_cell.length_a   1.000
_cell.length_b   1.000
_cell.length_c   1.000
_cell.angle_alpha   90.00
_cell.angle_beta   90.00
_cell.angle_gamma   90.00
#
_symmetry.space_group_name_H-M   'P 1'
#
loop_
_entity.id
_entity.type
_entity.pdbx_description
1 polymer ?
#
loop_
_entity_poly.entity_id
_entity_poly.type
_entity_poly.pdbx_seq_one_letter_code
_entity_poly.pdbx_strand_id
1 'polypeptide(L)'
;MSISSRRIAGALAGALATLTAVAVPVALAAPAATTPPSIRGSVAFGATVSCEPGQWSGGPVSFRYDWIVNGSSRGSGRTFAIDDPYYKGYPLACQVTATDAAGESATASSPGVQPGLGTITVTGVRFRAAKRGRIVVTGKLGPRAVFTRWGGAEVILRRSVPRRRDGAFFQLSASVRAKRDGSFRVVGIDAPGRWAIHLDVIPAAIQLYSAPRVTRTVTVTRGGLGCGGCSVLG
;
A
#
# COMPACT_ATOMS: atom_id res chain seq x y z
N MET A 1 80.36 -48.06 -56.08
CA MET A 1 79.85 -47.80 -54.71
C MET A 1 79.73 -46.30 -54.57
N SER A 2 78.66 -45.64 -54.14
CA SER A 2 77.45 -46.08 -53.45
C SER A 2 76.47 -44.89 -53.45
N ILE A 3 75.23 -45.18 -53.85
CA ILE A 3 73.95 -44.75 -53.27
C ILE A 3 73.51 -43.26 -53.34
N SER A 4 72.54 -43.08 -54.24
CA SER A 4 71.41 -42.15 -54.26
C SER A 4 70.73 -41.91 -52.90
N SER A 5 70.27 -40.68 -52.64
CA SER A 5 69.04 -40.49 -51.84
C SER A 5 68.40 -39.13 -52.12
N ARG A 6 67.32 -39.16 -52.93
CA ARG A 6 66.36 -38.07 -53.08
C ARG A 6 65.52 -37.96 -51.80
N ARG A 7 65.45 -36.77 -51.19
CA ARG A 7 64.47 -36.50 -50.11
C ARG A 7 63.21 -35.89 -50.71
N ILE A 8 62.09 -36.58 -50.50
CA ILE A 8 60.74 -36.17 -50.90
C ILE A 8 60.15 -35.27 -49.80
N ALA A 9 59.46 -34.21 -50.24
CA ALA A 9 58.77 -33.24 -49.42
C ALA A 9 57.58 -33.84 -48.65
N GLY A 10 57.25 -33.25 -47.50
CA GLY A 10 56.02 -33.55 -46.77
C GLY A 10 55.71 -32.45 -45.77
N ALA A 11 55.26 -31.29 -46.24
CA ALA A 11 54.68 -30.27 -45.37
C ALA A 11 53.25 -30.70 -45.01
N LEU A 12 53.05 -31.17 -43.78
CA LEU A 12 51.72 -31.40 -43.20
C LEU A 12 51.11 -30.05 -42.82
N ALA A 13 50.44 -29.40 -43.76
CA ALA A 13 49.56 -28.28 -43.47
C ALA A 13 48.25 -28.82 -42.87
N GLY A 14 48.17 -28.85 -41.54
CA GLY A 14 46.93 -29.17 -40.82
C GLY A 14 45.90 -28.06 -41.04
N ALA A 15 44.87 -28.32 -41.82
CA ALA A 15 43.73 -27.42 -41.98
C ALA A 15 42.85 -27.49 -40.73
N LEU A 16 42.87 -26.44 -39.90
CA LEU A 16 41.87 -26.24 -38.84
C LEU A 16 40.58 -25.75 -39.49
N ALA A 17 39.62 -26.66 -39.71
CA ALA A 17 38.29 -26.29 -40.13
C ALA A 17 37.51 -25.71 -38.93
N THR A 18 37.36 -24.40 -38.85
CA THR A 18 36.47 -23.74 -37.88
C THR A 18 35.02 -23.98 -38.30
N LEU A 19 34.31 -24.89 -37.62
CA LEU A 19 32.86 -25.00 -37.75
C LEU A 19 32.20 -23.78 -37.10
N THR A 20 31.80 -22.81 -37.90
CA THR A 20 30.85 -21.78 -37.46
C THR A 20 29.46 -22.42 -37.42
N ALA A 21 29.00 -22.82 -36.23
CA ALA A 21 27.62 -23.21 -36.03
C ALA A 21 26.73 -21.98 -36.23
N VAL A 22 25.99 -21.94 -37.35
CA VAL A 22 24.97 -20.92 -37.57
C VAL A 22 23.77 -21.32 -36.70
N ALA A 23 23.58 -20.63 -35.58
CA ALA A 23 22.35 -20.75 -34.81
C ALA A 23 21.21 -20.15 -35.64
N VAL A 24 20.35 -20.99 -36.22
CA VAL A 24 19.11 -20.53 -36.86
C VAL A 24 18.18 -20.07 -35.75
N PRO A 25 17.79 -18.79 -35.69
CA PRO A 25 16.81 -18.36 -34.71
C PRO A 25 15.50 -19.08 -35.01
N VAL A 26 15.02 -19.91 -34.08
CA VAL A 26 13.63 -20.37 -34.12
C VAL A 26 12.78 -19.12 -34.01
N ALA A 27 12.07 -18.77 -35.08
CA ALA A 27 11.11 -17.67 -35.06
C ALA A 27 10.00 -18.03 -34.05
N LEU A 28 10.14 -17.55 -32.82
CA LEU A 28 9.07 -17.59 -31.85
C LEU A 28 7.95 -16.70 -32.39
N ALA A 29 6.70 -17.16 -32.26
CA ALA A 29 5.56 -16.31 -32.58
C ALA A 29 5.61 -15.03 -31.73
N ALA A 30 5.12 -13.91 -32.27
CA ALA A 30 5.08 -12.65 -31.54
C ALA A 30 4.40 -12.82 -30.17
N PRO A 31 4.82 -12.06 -29.13
CA PRO A 31 4.24 -12.18 -27.81
C PRO A 31 2.71 -12.01 -27.83
N ALA A 32 2.00 -12.84 -27.06
CA ALA A 32 0.57 -12.65 -26.83
C ALA A 32 0.21 -13.02 -25.39
N ALA A 33 -0.58 -12.19 -24.73
CA ALA A 33 -1.00 -12.45 -23.36
C ALA A 33 -2.02 -13.59 -23.33
N THR A 34 -1.72 -14.65 -22.58
CA THR A 34 -2.63 -15.78 -22.32
C THR A 34 -3.42 -15.60 -21.04
N THR A 35 -2.89 -14.82 -20.09
CA THR A 35 -3.65 -14.30 -18.95
C THR A 35 -3.33 -12.82 -18.77
N PRO A 36 -4.32 -11.97 -18.48
CA PRO A 36 -4.11 -10.53 -18.36
C PRO A 36 -3.18 -10.19 -17.18
N PRO A 37 -2.52 -9.02 -17.22
CA PRO A 37 -1.83 -8.46 -16.07
C PRO A 37 -2.78 -8.27 -14.87
N SER A 38 -2.22 -8.17 -13.67
CA SER A 38 -3.00 -7.94 -12.45
C SER A 38 -2.29 -7.00 -11.48
N ILE A 39 -3.08 -6.23 -10.71
CA ILE A 39 -2.58 -5.35 -9.65
C ILE A 39 -2.59 -6.12 -8.33
N ARG A 40 -1.47 -6.07 -7.59
CA ARG A 40 -1.29 -6.68 -6.28
C ARG A 40 -1.04 -5.63 -5.20
N GLY A 41 -1.41 -5.98 -3.97
CA GLY A 41 -1.35 -5.10 -2.81
C GLY A 41 -2.69 -4.46 -2.47
N SER A 42 -2.68 -3.57 -1.49
CA SER A 42 -3.87 -2.80 -1.09
C SER A 42 -4.04 -1.61 -2.02
N VAL A 43 -5.05 -1.62 -2.88
CA VAL A 43 -5.36 -0.51 -3.79
C VAL A 43 -6.09 0.58 -3.02
N ALA A 44 -5.34 1.33 -2.22
CA ALA A 44 -5.83 2.37 -1.33
C ALA A 44 -4.89 3.57 -1.30
N PHE A 45 -5.43 4.74 -0.96
CA PHE A 45 -4.63 5.96 -0.86
C PHE A 45 -3.47 5.82 0.15
N GLY A 46 -2.30 6.28 -0.23
CA GLY A 46 -1.05 6.18 0.51
C GLY A 46 -0.37 4.81 0.45
N ALA A 47 -0.93 3.83 -0.26
CA ALA A 47 -0.31 2.53 -0.47
C ALA A 47 0.52 2.50 -1.76
N THR A 48 1.44 1.54 -1.84
CA THR A 48 2.14 1.18 -3.07
C THR A 48 1.65 -0.16 -3.54
N VAL A 49 1.25 -0.23 -4.80
CA VAL A 49 0.79 -1.45 -5.47
C VAL A 49 1.85 -1.93 -6.46
N SER A 50 1.81 -3.22 -6.79
CA SER A 50 2.67 -3.81 -7.82
C SER A 50 1.85 -4.38 -8.96
N CYS A 51 2.45 -4.39 -10.15
CA CYS A 51 1.87 -5.00 -11.32
C CYS A 51 2.52 -6.36 -11.59
N GLU A 52 1.69 -7.37 -11.74
CA GLU A 52 2.09 -8.68 -12.23
C GLU A 52 1.81 -8.78 -13.72
N PRO A 53 2.78 -9.22 -14.54
CA PRO A 53 2.68 -9.19 -15.99
C PRO A 53 1.64 -10.14 -16.58
N GLY A 54 1.12 -11.08 -15.79
CA GLY A 54 0.28 -12.16 -16.29
C GLY A 54 1.13 -13.27 -16.90
N GLN A 55 0.59 -13.95 -17.91
CA GLN A 55 1.22 -15.05 -18.63
C GLN A 55 1.18 -14.73 -20.11
N TRP A 56 2.23 -15.13 -20.82
CA TRP A 56 2.46 -14.77 -22.21
C TRP A 56 2.96 -15.98 -22.98
N SER A 57 2.47 -16.14 -24.21
CA SER A 57 3.09 -16.98 -25.24
C SER A 57 4.12 -16.16 -26.02
N GLY A 58 4.83 -16.81 -26.95
CA GLY A 58 5.83 -16.13 -27.80
C GLY A 58 7.18 -15.90 -27.15
N GLY A 59 7.39 -16.40 -25.92
CA GLY A 59 8.69 -16.34 -25.23
C GLY A 59 9.26 -14.92 -25.06
N PRO A 60 8.50 -13.97 -24.48
CA PRO A 60 9.00 -12.63 -24.27
C PRO A 60 10.24 -12.63 -23.36
N VAL A 61 11.22 -11.81 -23.71
CA VAL A 61 12.48 -11.69 -22.97
C VAL A 61 12.51 -10.46 -22.07
N SER A 62 11.59 -9.51 -22.28
CA SER A 62 11.47 -8.32 -21.45
C SER A 62 10.03 -7.83 -21.31
N PHE A 63 9.78 -7.07 -20.23
CA PHE A 63 8.50 -6.44 -19.95
C PHE A 63 8.69 -4.98 -19.60
N ARG A 64 7.82 -4.12 -20.14
CA ARG A 64 7.63 -2.74 -19.73
C ARG A 64 6.27 -2.57 -19.08
N TYR A 65 6.19 -1.68 -18.11
CA TYR A 65 5.00 -1.45 -17.30
C TYR A 65 4.62 0.01 -17.34
N ASP A 66 3.33 0.28 -17.53
CA ASP A 66 2.72 1.59 -17.47
C ASP A 66 1.47 1.56 -16.59
N TRP A 67 1.29 2.59 -15.77
CA TRP A 67 0.14 2.74 -14.88
C TRP A 67 -0.85 3.72 -15.49
N ILE A 68 -2.03 3.23 -15.81
CA ILE A 68 -3.06 3.98 -16.51
C ILE A 68 -4.11 4.44 -15.51
N VAL A 69 -4.38 5.74 -15.49
CA VAL A 69 -5.49 6.34 -14.74
C VAL A 69 -6.25 7.26 -15.67
N ASN A 70 -7.57 7.08 -15.75
CA ASN A 70 -8.43 7.82 -16.67
C ASN A 70 -7.94 7.73 -18.13
N GLY A 71 -7.51 6.54 -18.57
CA GLY A 71 -7.02 6.29 -19.92
C GLY A 71 -5.64 6.88 -20.27
N SER A 72 -4.95 7.53 -19.34
CA SER A 72 -3.63 8.13 -19.56
C SER A 72 -2.56 7.51 -18.67
N SER A 73 -1.33 7.37 -19.18
CA SER A 73 -0.19 6.94 -18.37
C SER A 73 0.15 7.97 -17.30
N ARG A 74 0.33 7.51 -16.06
CA ARG A 74 0.66 8.31 -14.87
C ARG A 74 1.97 7.90 -14.21
N GLY A 75 2.57 6.81 -14.67
CA GLY A 75 3.82 6.31 -14.13
C GLY A 75 4.23 5.04 -14.85
N SER A 76 5.52 4.71 -14.75
CA SER A 76 6.09 3.52 -15.35
C SER A 76 6.78 2.66 -14.30
N GLY A 77 7.09 1.42 -14.68
CA GLY A 77 7.75 0.46 -13.81
C GLY A 77 6.77 -0.41 -13.02
N ARG A 78 7.30 -1.44 -12.36
CA ARG A 78 6.48 -2.51 -11.78
C ARG A 78 5.66 -2.07 -10.56
N THR A 79 5.98 -0.95 -9.93
CA THR A 79 5.31 -0.47 -8.73
C THR A 79 4.76 0.94 -8.92
N PHE A 80 3.67 1.25 -8.23
CA PHE A 80 3.02 2.57 -8.28
C PHE A 80 2.52 3.00 -6.91
N ALA A 81 2.83 4.23 -6.52
CA ALA A 81 2.35 4.84 -5.29
C ALA A 81 1.03 5.58 -5.55
N ILE A 82 0.00 5.30 -4.75
CA ILE A 82 -1.30 5.95 -4.84
C ILE A 82 -1.30 7.14 -3.87
N ASP A 83 -0.50 8.16 -4.13
CA ASP A 83 -0.28 9.28 -3.21
C ASP A 83 -0.87 10.62 -3.69
N ASP A 84 -1.46 10.64 -4.88
CA ASP A 84 -2.21 11.78 -5.42
C ASP A 84 -3.73 11.59 -5.24
N PRO A 85 -4.44 12.56 -4.61
CA PRO A 85 -5.90 12.56 -4.48
C PRO A 85 -6.66 12.32 -5.79
N TYR A 86 -6.11 12.74 -6.93
CA TYR A 86 -6.69 12.56 -8.25
C TYR A 86 -6.99 11.09 -8.55
N TYR A 87 -6.13 10.16 -8.12
CA TYR A 87 -6.28 8.74 -8.41
C TYR A 87 -7.52 8.12 -7.74
N LYS A 88 -8.05 8.72 -6.68
CA LYS A 88 -9.30 8.24 -6.05
C LYS A 88 -10.55 8.49 -6.88
N GLY A 89 -10.48 9.35 -7.91
CA GLY A 89 -11.61 9.64 -8.79
C GLY A 89 -11.76 8.66 -9.96
N TYR A 90 -10.78 7.80 -10.21
CA TYR A 90 -10.70 7.01 -11.44
C TYR A 90 -10.16 5.60 -11.19
N PRO A 91 -10.56 4.61 -12.01
CA PRO A 91 -9.98 3.28 -11.92
C PRO A 91 -8.51 3.30 -12.33
N LEU A 92 -7.69 2.62 -11.54
CA LEU A 92 -6.27 2.37 -11.81
C LEU A 92 -6.14 1.05 -12.57
N ALA A 93 -5.44 1.05 -13.69
CA ALA A 93 -5.06 -0.15 -14.42
C ALA A 93 -3.54 -0.22 -14.60
N CYS A 94 -2.99 -1.42 -14.68
CA CYS A 94 -1.63 -1.63 -15.14
C CYS A 94 -1.64 -2.16 -16.56
N GLN A 95 -0.82 -1.57 -17.41
CA GLN A 95 -0.57 -1.99 -18.78
C GLN A 95 0.84 -2.56 -18.87
N VAL A 96 0.98 -3.68 -19.57
CA VAL A 96 2.24 -4.41 -19.72
C VAL A 96 2.50 -4.66 -21.18
N THR A 97 3.68 -4.22 -21.63
CA THR A 97 4.18 -4.49 -22.98
C THR A 97 5.28 -5.53 -22.88
N ALA A 98 5.07 -6.67 -23.52
CA ALA A 98 6.05 -7.74 -23.61
C ALA A 98 6.80 -7.64 -24.94
N THR A 99 8.11 -7.89 -24.93
CA THR A 99 8.96 -7.88 -26.13
C THR A 99 9.79 -9.16 -26.19
N ASP A 100 9.81 -9.81 -27.34
CA ASP A 100 10.61 -11.01 -27.58
C ASP A 100 12.06 -10.69 -28.04
N ALA A 101 12.85 -11.73 -28.29
CA ALA A 101 14.24 -11.57 -28.74
C ALA A 101 14.36 -11.04 -30.18
N ALA A 102 13.31 -11.17 -31.00
CA ALA A 102 13.25 -10.65 -32.35
C ALA A 102 12.85 -9.16 -32.39
N GLY A 103 12.35 -8.62 -31.28
CA GLY A 103 11.90 -7.23 -31.14
C GLY A 103 10.41 -7.04 -31.35
N GLU A 104 9.65 -8.12 -31.58
CA GLU A 104 8.19 -8.06 -31.67
C GLU A 104 7.59 -7.78 -30.31
N SER A 105 6.52 -7.00 -30.27
CA SER A 105 5.89 -6.60 -29.01
C SER A 105 4.38 -6.61 -29.06
N ALA A 106 3.80 -6.94 -27.91
CA ALA A 106 2.36 -6.86 -27.70
C ALA A 106 2.06 -6.30 -26.31
N THR A 107 0.89 -5.71 -26.18
CA THR A 107 0.48 -5.02 -24.96
C THR A 107 -0.83 -5.58 -24.43
N ALA A 108 -0.90 -5.77 -23.11
CA ALA A 108 -2.11 -6.19 -22.42
C ALA A 108 -2.34 -5.32 -21.18
N SER A 109 -3.59 -5.16 -20.77
CA SER A 109 -3.98 -4.35 -19.62
C SER A 109 -4.72 -5.18 -18.58
N SER A 110 -4.51 -4.86 -17.31
CA SER A 110 -5.30 -5.40 -16.21
C SER A 110 -6.72 -4.82 -16.23
N PRO A 111 -7.68 -5.47 -15.57
CA PRO A 111 -8.91 -4.80 -15.16
C PRO A 111 -8.60 -3.54 -14.34
N GLY A 112 -9.45 -2.52 -14.48
CA GLY A 112 -9.36 -1.30 -13.68
C GLY A 112 -9.84 -1.53 -12.26
N VAL A 113 -9.09 -1.04 -11.27
CA VAL A 113 -9.43 -1.15 -9.85
C VAL A 113 -9.54 0.24 -9.23
N GLN A 114 -10.67 0.54 -8.60
CA GLN A 114 -10.90 1.83 -7.96
C GLN A 114 -10.11 1.93 -6.64
N PRO A 115 -9.23 2.94 -6.48
CA PRO A 115 -8.53 3.12 -5.21
C PRO A 115 -9.48 3.50 -4.05
N GLY A 116 -9.37 2.74 -2.97
CA GLY A 116 -10.10 2.96 -1.72
C GLY A 116 -9.49 4.06 -0.83
N LEU A 117 -10.10 4.26 0.33
CA LEU A 117 -9.53 5.11 1.38
C LEU A 117 -8.28 4.47 1.97
N GLY A 118 -7.26 5.30 2.23
CA GLY A 118 -6.11 4.91 3.03
C GLY A 118 -6.51 4.61 4.47
N THR A 119 -5.72 3.76 5.13
CA THR A 119 -5.95 3.41 6.54
C THR A 119 -5.07 4.24 7.46
N ILE A 120 -5.67 4.81 8.50
CA ILE A 120 -4.92 5.36 9.63
C ILE A 120 -4.71 4.26 10.65
N THR A 121 -3.47 4.00 11.00
CA THR A 121 -3.13 3.03 12.04
C THR A 121 -3.00 3.72 13.39
N VAL A 122 -3.51 3.08 14.43
CA VAL A 122 -3.41 3.56 15.81
C VAL A 122 -2.58 2.55 16.60
N THR A 123 -1.37 2.95 17.01
CA THR A 123 -0.38 2.07 17.63
C THR A 123 0.01 2.57 19.02
N GLY A 124 0.54 1.67 19.85
CA GLY A 124 1.02 2.01 21.19
C GLY A 124 -0.07 2.59 22.12
N VAL A 125 -1.33 2.27 21.88
CA VAL A 125 -2.45 2.90 22.58
C VAL A 125 -2.51 2.42 24.02
N ARG A 126 -2.50 3.36 24.96
CA ARG A 126 -2.58 3.09 26.40
C ARG A 126 -3.74 3.88 27.00
N PHE A 127 -4.73 3.15 27.51
CA PHE A 127 -5.82 3.71 28.31
C PHE A 127 -5.46 3.58 29.79
N ARG A 128 -5.44 4.70 30.51
CA ARG A 128 -5.16 4.71 31.95
C ARG A 128 -6.22 5.50 32.69
N ALA A 129 -6.91 4.85 33.61
CA ALA A 129 -7.68 5.55 34.63
C ALA A 129 -6.72 6.17 35.65
N ALA A 130 -6.97 7.42 36.01
CA ALA A 130 -6.19 8.21 36.96
C ALA A 130 -7.09 8.77 38.06
N LYS A 131 -6.47 9.42 39.06
CA LYS A 131 -7.20 10.09 40.13
C LYS A 131 -8.22 11.08 39.56
N ARG A 132 -9.29 11.31 40.32
CA ARG A 132 -10.37 12.24 39.97
C ARG A 132 -11.14 11.86 38.69
N GLY A 133 -11.38 10.56 38.47
CA GLY A 133 -12.17 10.07 37.34
C GLY A 133 -11.55 10.30 35.95
N ARG A 134 -10.28 10.75 35.88
CA ARG A 134 -9.61 11.06 34.61
C ARG A 134 -9.29 9.78 33.84
N ILE A 135 -9.55 9.79 32.54
CA ILE A 135 -9.14 8.76 31.61
C ILE A 135 -8.13 9.38 30.67
N VAL A 136 -6.87 8.99 30.80
CA VAL A 136 -5.77 9.45 29.95
C VAL A 136 -5.53 8.42 28.88
N VAL A 137 -5.62 8.83 27.62
CA VAL A 137 -5.31 7.99 26.47
C VAL A 137 -4.15 8.60 25.71
N THR A 138 -3.14 7.77 25.47
CA THR A 138 -1.95 8.13 24.70
C THR A 138 -1.73 7.09 23.62
N GLY A 139 -1.08 7.48 22.53
CA GLY A 139 -0.73 6.57 21.44
C GLY A 139 -0.08 7.33 20.30
N LYS A 140 0.09 6.62 19.18
CA LYS A 140 0.67 7.15 17.96
C LYS A 140 -0.21 6.79 16.76
N LEU A 141 -0.51 7.79 15.97
CA LEU A 141 -1.20 7.65 14.69
C LEU A 141 -0.20 7.58 13.55
N GLY A 142 -0.52 6.79 12.53
CA GLY A 142 0.20 6.73 11.26
C GLY A 142 -0.76 6.61 10.08
N PRO A 143 -0.29 6.77 8.84
CA PRO A 143 1.09 7.09 8.45
C PRO A 143 1.47 8.56 8.68
N ARG A 144 2.78 8.87 8.73
CA ARG A 144 3.30 10.24 8.98
C ARG A 144 2.78 11.28 7.99
N ALA A 145 2.55 10.87 6.74
CA ALA A 145 2.03 11.73 5.67
C ALA A 145 0.70 12.40 6.05
N VAL A 146 -0.16 11.74 6.85
CA VAL A 146 -1.41 12.32 7.35
C VAL A 146 -1.15 13.63 8.09
N PHE A 147 -0.07 13.70 8.88
CA PHE A 147 0.26 14.81 9.75
C PHE A 147 1.19 15.85 9.13
N THR A 148 1.94 15.47 8.10
CA THR A 148 2.88 16.38 7.42
C THR A 148 2.32 16.99 6.14
N ARG A 149 1.39 16.32 5.46
CA ARG A 149 0.86 16.74 4.15
C ARG A 149 -0.66 16.97 4.17
N TRP A 150 -1.41 16.20 4.97
CA TRP A 150 -2.88 16.12 4.85
C TRP A 150 -3.64 16.73 6.04
N GLY A 151 -3.10 17.76 6.67
CA GLY A 151 -3.80 18.53 7.71
C GLY A 151 -3.93 17.83 9.07
N GLY A 152 -3.39 16.63 9.22
CA GLY A 152 -3.37 15.87 10.48
C GLY A 152 -4.68 15.18 10.82
N ALA A 153 -4.80 14.78 12.08
CA ALA A 153 -6.00 14.16 12.63
C ALA A 153 -6.22 14.65 14.06
N GLU A 154 -7.49 14.73 14.43
CA GLU A 154 -7.92 14.96 15.79
C GLU A 154 -8.34 13.65 16.44
N VAL A 155 -8.21 13.58 17.76
CA VAL A 155 -8.67 12.44 18.55
C VAL A 155 -9.67 12.90 19.60
N ILE A 156 -10.67 12.08 19.86
CA ILE A 156 -11.69 12.38 20.86
C ILE A 156 -12.05 11.13 21.64
N LEU A 157 -12.29 11.29 22.94
CA LEU A 157 -12.76 10.21 23.79
C LEU A 157 -14.28 10.23 23.88
N ARG A 158 -14.88 9.07 23.64
CA ARG A 158 -16.31 8.85 23.77
C ARG A 158 -16.58 7.60 24.60
N ARG A 159 -17.76 7.49 25.16
CA ARG A 159 -18.24 6.30 25.87
C ARG A 159 -19.59 5.84 25.32
N SER A 160 -19.78 4.54 25.14
CA SER A 160 -21.11 4.01 24.79
C SER A 160 -22.14 4.34 25.86
N VAL A 161 -23.36 4.69 25.47
CA VAL A 161 -24.48 4.80 26.40
C VAL A 161 -25.02 3.40 26.69
N PRO A 162 -24.98 2.90 27.94
CA PRO A 162 -25.51 1.58 28.26
C PRO A 162 -27.00 1.47 27.92
N ARG A 163 -27.43 0.31 27.41
CA ARG A 163 -28.83 -0.05 27.12
C ARG A 163 -29.55 0.78 26.04
N ARG A 164 -28.86 1.69 25.36
CA ARG A 164 -29.37 2.38 24.17
C ARG A 164 -28.99 1.60 22.91
N ARG A 165 -29.99 1.26 22.09
CA ARG A 165 -29.80 0.50 20.83
C ARG A 165 -29.40 1.37 19.63
N ASP A 166 -29.51 2.68 19.75
CA ASP A 166 -29.16 3.66 18.72
C ASP A 166 -27.65 3.90 18.58
N GLY A 167 -26.83 3.29 19.45
CA GLY A 167 -25.39 3.48 19.44
C GLY A 167 -24.95 4.85 19.92
N ALA A 168 -25.80 5.58 20.66
CA ALA A 168 -25.47 6.90 21.19
C ALA A 168 -24.19 6.88 22.05
N PHE A 169 -23.46 8.00 21.99
CA PHE A 169 -22.22 8.18 22.73
C PHE A 169 -22.26 9.40 23.63
N PHE A 170 -21.59 9.29 24.78
CA PHE A 170 -21.19 10.43 25.58
C PHE A 170 -19.81 10.90 25.14
N GLN A 171 -19.67 12.18 24.79
CA GLN A 171 -18.37 12.78 24.55
C GLN A 171 -17.68 13.12 25.88
N LEU A 172 -16.53 12.50 26.14
CA LEU A 172 -15.81 12.62 27.41
C LEU A 172 -14.69 13.67 27.39
N SER A 173 -14.28 14.14 26.21
CA SER A 173 -13.21 15.12 26.03
C SER A 173 -13.55 16.11 24.92
N ALA A 174 -12.89 17.27 24.92
CA ALA A 174 -12.71 18.05 23.69
C ALA A 174 -11.90 17.24 22.67
N SER A 175 -11.97 17.62 21.38
CA SER A 175 -11.06 17.06 20.39
C SER A 175 -9.63 17.57 20.65
N VAL A 176 -8.65 16.69 20.43
CA VAL A 176 -7.23 17.02 20.58
C VAL A 176 -6.52 16.70 19.28
N ARG A 177 -5.84 17.68 18.70
CA ARG A 177 -5.00 17.50 17.52
C ARG A 177 -3.77 16.65 17.85
N ALA A 178 -3.55 15.59 17.08
CA ALA A 178 -2.31 14.84 17.17
C ALA A 178 -1.12 15.69 16.68
N LYS A 179 0.06 15.45 17.26
CA LYS A 179 1.30 16.15 16.90
C LYS A 179 1.77 15.75 15.49
N ARG A 180 2.72 16.51 14.93
CA ARG A 180 3.33 16.24 13.60
C ARG A 180 3.98 14.86 13.47
N ASP A 181 4.41 14.27 14.58
CA ASP A 181 4.98 12.92 14.63
C ASP A 181 3.91 11.82 14.81
N GLY A 182 2.64 12.20 14.79
CA GLY A 182 1.48 11.33 15.02
C GLY A 182 1.18 11.05 16.49
N SER A 183 2.01 11.50 17.43
CA SER A 183 1.76 11.24 18.86
C SER A 183 0.58 12.08 19.36
N PHE A 184 -0.24 11.48 20.23
CA PHE A 184 -1.36 12.18 20.86
C PHE A 184 -1.48 11.85 22.34
N ARG A 185 -2.10 12.78 23.07
CA ARG A 185 -2.52 12.60 24.45
C ARG A 185 -3.87 13.30 24.62
N VAL A 186 -4.91 12.53 24.89
CA VAL A 186 -6.25 13.04 25.15
C VAL A 186 -6.68 12.62 26.55
N VAL A 187 -7.39 13.52 27.24
CA VAL A 187 -7.85 13.29 28.61
C VAL A 187 -9.35 13.54 28.64
N GLY A 188 -10.09 12.54 29.06
CA GLY A 188 -11.50 12.66 29.39
C GLY A 188 -11.73 12.51 30.90
N ILE A 189 -12.95 12.78 31.33
CA ILE A 189 -13.39 12.53 32.71
C ILE A 189 -14.67 11.71 32.65
N ASP A 190 -14.78 10.71 33.51
CA ASP A 190 -15.99 9.90 33.60
C ASP A 190 -16.31 9.52 35.05
N ALA A 191 -17.56 9.09 35.25
CA ALA A 191 -18.02 8.59 36.54
C ALA A 191 -17.34 7.25 36.90
N PRO A 192 -17.26 6.90 38.21
CA PRO A 192 -16.86 5.57 38.62
C PRO A 192 -17.70 4.48 37.94
N GLY A 193 -17.05 3.40 37.53
CA GLY A 193 -17.71 2.32 36.80
C GLY A 193 -16.79 1.62 35.82
N ARG A 194 -17.32 0.60 35.14
CA ARG A 194 -16.63 -0.15 34.09
C ARG A 194 -17.26 0.20 32.75
N TRP A 195 -16.51 0.91 31.92
CA TRP A 195 -17.05 1.58 30.74
C TRP A 195 -16.35 1.17 29.45
N ALA A 196 -17.10 1.04 28.36
CA ALA A 196 -16.54 0.94 27.02
C ALA A 196 -16.18 2.34 26.51
N ILE A 197 -14.87 2.62 26.49
CA ILE A 197 -14.31 3.89 26.03
C ILE A 197 -13.81 3.73 24.59
N HIS A 198 -14.23 4.63 23.74
CA HIS A 198 -13.82 4.75 22.35
C HIS A 198 -12.85 5.91 22.21
N LEU A 199 -11.71 5.65 21.57
CA LEU A 199 -10.85 6.65 20.98
C LEU A 199 -11.24 6.76 19.51
N ASP A 200 -11.90 7.85 19.15
CA ASP A 200 -12.27 8.15 17.77
C ASP A 200 -11.20 9.04 17.14
N VAL A 201 -10.75 8.67 15.95
CA VAL A 201 -9.79 9.45 15.17
C VAL A 201 -10.52 10.12 14.01
N ILE A 202 -10.38 11.43 13.91
CA ILE A 202 -11.04 12.27 12.91
C ILE A 202 -9.95 12.88 12.00
N PRO A 203 -9.68 12.29 10.83
CA PRO A 203 -8.73 12.85 9.89
C PRO A 203 -9.25 14.15 9.26
N ALA A 204 -8.36 15.12 9.06
CA ALA A 204 -8.71 16.33 8.31
C ALA A 204 -9.05 16.00 6.83
N ALA A 205 -8.33 15.05 6.24
CA ALA A 205 -8.57 14.56 4.88
C ALA A 205 -9.45 13.29 4.86
N ILE A 206 -10.69 13.41 5.33
CA ILE A 206 -11.63 12.26 5.43
C ILE A 206 -11.96 11.61 4.08
N GLN A 207 -11.79 12.35 2.97
CA GLN A 207 -11.96 11.82 1.62
C GLN A 207 -10.78 10.95 1.17
N LEU A 208 -9.65 11.00 1.87
CA LEU A 208 -8.44 10.24 1.55
C LEU A 208 -8.18 9.12 2.53
N TYR A 209 -8.51 9.32 3.81
CA TYR A 209 -8.25 8.36 4.88
C TYR A 209 -9.52 7.99 5.65
N SER A 210 -9.66 6.71 5.96
CA SER A 210 -10.70 6.21 6.87
C SER A 210 -10.50 6.76 8.29
N ALA A 211 -11.59 6.94 9.03
CA ALA A 211 -11.60 7.36 10.42
C ALA A 211 -11.65 6.14 11.37
N PRO A 212 -10.51 5.65 11.91
CA PRO A 212 -10.51 4.48 12.79
C PRO A 212 -11.04 4.80 14.19
N ARG A 213 -11.56 3.77 14.86
CA ARG A 213 -12.01 3.80 16.25
C ARG A 213 -11.33 2.67 17.03
N VAL A 214 -10.77 2.99 18.20
CA VAL A 214 -10.22 2.00 19.13
C VAL A 214 -11.08 1.94 20.39
N THR A 215 -11.60 0.76 20.70
CA THR A 215 -12.45 0.55 21.88
C THR A 215 -11.70 -0.23 22.95
N ARG A 216 -11.73 0.26 24.19
CA ARG A 216 -11.23 -0.46 25.37
C ARG A 216 -12.18 -0.30 26.55
N THR A 217 -12.33 -1.38 27.31
CA THR A 217 -13.02 -1.28 28.59
C THR A 217 -12.08 -0.74 29.66
N VAL A 218 -12.51 0.31 30.36
CA VAL A 218 -11.74 0.99 31.41
C VAL A 218 -12.55 0.99 32.71
N THR A 219 -11.90 0.62 33.81
CA THR A 219 -12.48 0.71 35.15
C THR A 219 -12.03 2.01 35.83
N VAL A 220 -12.99 2.85 36.20
CA VAL A 220 -12.77 4.10 36.92
C VAL A 220 -13.18 3.88 38.38
N THR A 221 -12.24 4.04 39.32
CA THR A 221 -12.43 3.64 40.73
C THR A 221 -12.86 4.78 41.65
N ARG A 222 -12.29 6.01 41.53
CA ARG A 222 -12.71 7.19 42.34
C ARG A 222 -12.50 8.54 41.64
N GLY A 223 -13.52 9.41 41.69
CA GLY A 223 -13.35 10.87 41.74
C GLY A 223 -13.79 11.75 40.56
N GLY A 224 -14.67 11.32 39.67
CA GLY A 224 -15.33 12.25 38.71
C GLY A 224 -16.74 12.61 39.19
N LEU A 225 -17.05 13.91 39.34
CA LEU A 225 -18.43 14.42 39.47
C LEU A 225 -19.15 14.25 38.11
N GLY A 226 -19.40 13.01 37.70
CA GLY A 226 -19.83 12.71 36.33
C GLY A 226 -18.87 13.26 35.27
N CYS A 227 -19.26 13.16 34.01
CA CYS A 227 -18.59 13.93 32.96
C CYS A 227 -19.14 15.35 32.98
N GLY A 228 -18.47 16.26 33.71
CA GLY A 228 -18.83 17.68 33.74
C GLY A 228 -18.87 18.25 32.31
N GLY A 229 -20.07 18.41 31.75
CA GLY A 229 -20.30 18.91 30.40
C GLY A 229 -20.49 17.86 29.29
N CYS A 230 -20.81 16.59 29.60
CA CYS A 230 -21.19 15.62 28.56
C CYS A 230 -22.42 16.08 27.77
N SER A 231 -22.21 16.48 26.52
CA SER A 231 -23.31 16.51 25.54
C SER A 231 -23.57 15.07 25.08
N VAL A 232 -24.84 14.64 25.13
CA VAL A 232 -25.29 13.45 24.40
C VAL A 232 -25.29 13.83 22.92
N LEU A 233 -24.43 13.20 22.12
CA LEU A 233 -24.48 13.33 20.68
C LEU A 233 -25.24 12.11 20.15
N GLY A 234 -26.43 12.39 19.62
CA GLY A 234 -27.25 11.44 18.86
C GLY A 234 -26.82 11.39 17.40
#